data_AF-A0A7C6S2D3-F1
#
_entry.id   AF-A0A7C6S2D3-F1
#
_cell.length_a   1.000
_cell.length_b   1.000
_cell.length_c   1.000
_cell.angle_alpha   90.00
_cell.angle_beta   90.00
_cell.angle_gamma   90.00
#
_symmetry.space_group_name_H-M   'P 1'
#
loop_
_entity.id
_entity.type
_entity.pdbx_description
1 polymer ?
#
loop_
_entity_poly.entity_id
_entity_poly.type
_entity_poly.pdbx_seq_one_letter_code
_entity_poly.pdbx_strand_id
1 'polypeptide(L)'
;MRNIFSSALSFLLTVLIGVTFASCKTESSKQIDPEFAQYISGFTYGTISPQSYIQVELAQEMPTVELNAEVKDKLFSFSPNIKGKTVWINSRTIRFIPDVKELKMGKEYVAKLQLDKLLKVEDKFRAFNFHFKVSEQNYSFDLLPYMPINTSDLNWNRVEGTLKLVNAAPIEDIQKMFSLKGANREARINVMPLSETSYRIVVDSIERTTEVKSYTLHIDGKSIDVKKSDKQAIELTAIPETELEVVDVRMYDDGSQSVRATFSSPLALDQDMKGLIVASGVNSFTYRIDKNVLYIYPETFPKGEFNLQLNEGIKNNIGLGLTKDYTYQLKVDDEKPQIKVEKSGNILPNSEQLTLPFSAVNLWAVDLKIIKIYEDNILYYLQSGSLSDNSSGE
;
A
#
# COMPACT_ATOMS: atom_id res chain seq x y z
N MET A 1 15.99 68.20 28.47
CA MET A 1 16.80 67.01 28.11
C MET A 1 16.14 65.65 28.35
N ARG A 2 14.91 65.55 28.88
CA ARG A 2 14.26 64.26 29.16
C ARG A 2 13.38 63.71 28.02
N ASN A 3 13.03 64.54 27.03
CA ASN A 3 12.14 64.16 25.92
C ASN A 3 12.87 63.73 24.64
N ILE A 4 14.19 63.95 24.54
CA ILE A 4 15.00 63.56 23.36
C ILE A 4 15.50 62.11 23.49
N PHE A 5 15.69 61.62 24.71
CA PHE A 5 16.11 60.23 24.95
C PHE A 5 14.96 59.20 24.78
N SER A 6 13.71 59.61 25.00
CA SER A 6 12.54 58.73 24.84
C SER A 6 12.21 58.45 23.37
N SER A 7 12.37 59.44 22.48
CA SER A 7 12.16 59.24 21.04
C SER A 7 13.25 58.39 20.40
N ALA A 8 14.51 58.52 20.84
CA ALA A 8 15.62 57.72 20.34
C ALA A 8 15.51 56.22 20.73
N LEU A 9 15.02 55.92 21.94
CA LEU A 9 14.83 54.55 22.41
C LEU A 9 13.63 53.86 21.73
N SER A 10 12.58 54.62 21.43
CA SER A 10 11.41 54.12 20.70
C SER A 10 11.73 53.83 19.23
N PHE A 11 12.59 54.65 18.59
CA PHE A 11 13.06 54.42 17.22
C PHE A 11 13.99 53.20 17.11
N LEU A 12 14.84 52.94 18.12
CA LEU A 12 15.72 51.78 18.16
C LEU A 12 14.93 50.45 18.33
N LEU A 13 13.81 50.49 19.06
CA LEU A 13 12.94 49.33 19.27
C LEU A 13 12.09 49.01 18.03
N THR A 14 11.72 50.02 17.22
CA THR A 14 11.00 49.80 15.96
C THR A 14 11.91 49.24 14.87
N VAL A 15 13.19 49.62 14.85
CA VAL A 15 14.18 49.04 13.93
C VAL A 15 14.51 47.60 14.31
N LEU A 16 14.55 47.25 15.60
CA LEU A 16 14.83 45.88 16.05
C LEU A 16 13.66 44.90 15.81
N ILE A 17 12.41 45.39 15.78
CA ILE A 17 11.22 44.60 15.43
C ILE A 17 11.04 44.48 13.91
N GLY A 18 11.60 45.43 13.12
CA GLY A 18 11.57 45.37 11.65
C GLY A 18 12.53 44.34 11.04
N VAL A 19 13.57 43.90 11.77
CA VAL A 19 14.59 42.96 11.25
C VAL A 19 14.22 41.48 11.48
N THR A 20 13.22 41.17 12.31
CA THR A 20 12.79 39.78 12.57
C THR A 20 11.77 39.23 11.58
N PHE A 21 11.24 40.06 10.66
CA PHE A 21 10.28 39.63 9.62
C PHE A 21 10.88 39.51 8.21
N ALA A 22 12.20 39.68 8.06
CA ALA A 22 12.90 39.45 6.79
C ALA A 22 13.45 38.02 6.65
N SER A 23 12.91 37.03 7.38
CA SER A 23 13.08 35.62 7.03
C SER A 23 12.01 35.22 6.03
N CYS A 24 12.07 35.85 4.86
CA CYS A 24 11.33 35.44 3.69
C CYS A 24 11.99 34.13 3.22
N LYS A 25 11.45 32.99 3.65
CA LYS A 25 11.73 31.73 2.97
C LYS A 25 11.15 31.89 1.57
N THR A 26 12.01 32.22 0.61
CA THR A 26 11.73 32.07 -0.80
C THR A 26 11.40 30.60 -1.01
N GLU A 27 10.11 30.28 -1.15
CA GLU A 27 9.70 29.04 -1.77
C GLU A 27 10.17 29.10 -3.23
N SER A 28 11.40 28.64 -3.46
CA SER A 28 11.87 28.26 -4.78
C SER A 28 10.82 27.33 -5.35
N SER A 29 10.28 27.66 -6.54
CA SER A 29 9.37 26.78 -7.24
C SER A 29 9.96 25.37 -7.27
N LYS A 30 9.18 24.36 -6.87
CA LYS A 30 9.58 22.94 -6.98
C LYS A 30 9.75 22.45 -8.43
N GLN A 31 9.56 23.35 -9.39
CA GLN A 31 9.66 23.11 -10.82
C GLN A 31 11.13 23.00 -11.22
N ILE A 32 11.47 21.90 -11.88
CA ILE A 32 12.81 21.65 -12.40
C ILE A 32 12.94 22.39 -13.73
N ASP A 33 14.05 23.11 -13.90
CA ASP A 33 14.38 23.76 -15.17
C ASP A 33 14.56 22.69 -16.26
N PRO A 34 13.73 22.66 -17.32
CA PRO A 34 13.82 21.68 -18.39
C PRO A 34 15.19 21.65 -19.08
N GLU A 35 15.97 22.74 -19.03
CA GLU A 35 17.29 22.78 -19.63
C GLU A 35 18.29 21.82 -18.95
N PHE A 36 18.00 21.28 -17.75
CA PHE A 36 18.81 20.21 -17.16
C PHE A 36 18.75 18.89 -17.94
N ALA A 37 17.76 18.70 -18.83
CA ALA A 37 17.63 17.48 -19.65
C ALA A 37 18.86 17.19 -20.51
N GLN A 38 19.66 18.21 -20.84
CA GLN A 38 20.92 18.03 -21.57
C GLN A 38 22.03 17.34 -20.73
N TYR A 39 21.90 17.33 -19.40
CA TYR A 39 22.86 16.72 -18.48
C TYR A 39 22.28 15.53 -17.70
N ILE A 40 20.95 15.49 -17.50
CA ILE A 40 20.26 14.52 -16.65
C ILE A 40 19.13 13.88 -17.43
N SER A 41 19.19 12.55 -17.57
CA SER A 41 18.15 11.73 -18.22
C SER A 41 17.08 11.23 -17.24
N GLY A 42 17.41 11.13 -15.95
CA GLY A 42 16.46 10.65 -14.94
C GLY A 42 16.93 10.89 -13.50
N PHE A 43 16.01 10.92 -12.55
CA PHE A 43 16.31 11.09 -11.14
C PHE A 43 15.16 10.59 -10.26
N THR A 44 15.44 10.33 -8.98
CA THR A 44 14.43 9.96 -7.99
C THR A 44 13.43 11.10 -7.79
N TYR A 45 12.15 10.83 -7.99
CA TYR A 45 11.06 11.81 -7.85
C TYR A 45 9.84 11.21 -7.16
N GLY A 46 8.96 12.06 -6.64
CA GLY A 46 7.66 11.68 -6.11
C GLY A 46 7.74 11.09 -4.71
N THR A 47 6.86 10.12 -4.43
CA THR A 47 6.81 9.44 -3.12
C THR A 47 7.61 8.15 -3.19
N ILE A 48 8.57 7.98 -2.28
CA ILE A 48 9.46 6.83 -2.21
C ILE A 48 9.32 6.09 -0.88
N SER A 49 9.75 4.84 -0.85
CA SER A 49 9.81 4.03 0.36
C SER A 49 10.97 4.47 1.27
N PRO A 50 10.88 4.30 2.60
CA PRO A 50 11.99 4.53 3.54
C PRO A 50 13.22 3.66 3.27
N GLN A 51 13.08 2.57 2.50
CA GLN A 51 14.18 1.69 2.10
C GLN A 51 14.74 2.01 0.70
N SER A 52 14.20 3.02 0.01
CA SER A 52 14.62 3.39 -1.34
C SER A 52 16.02 4.01 -1.38
N TYR A 53 16.69 3.82 -2.51
CA TYR A 53 17.89 4.57 -2.87
C TYR A 53 17.51 5.89 -3.56
N ILE A 54 18.41 6.87 -3.50
CA ILE A 54 18.28 8.12 -4.27
C ILE A 54 19.27 8.05 -5.43
N GLN A 55 18.84 8.30 -6.66
CA GLN A 55 19.72 8.20 -7.82
C GLN A 55 19.47 9.30 -8.85
N VAL A 56 20.51 9.61 -9.60
CA VAL A 56 20.47 10.49 -10.77
C VAL A 56 21.20 9.78 -11.91
N GLU A 57 20.58 9.80 -13.07
CA GLU A 57 21.11 9.29 -14.33
C GLU A 57 21.52 10.47 -15.21
N LEU A 58 22.77 10.45 -15.67
CA LEU A 58 23.34 11.46 -16.54
C LEU A 58 22.98 11.16 -18.00
N ALA A 59 22.81 12.21 -18.79
CA ALA A 59 22.53 12.11 -20.22
C ALA A 59 23.72 11.53 -21.02
N GLN A 60 24.94 11.68 -20.51
CA GLN A 60 26.17 11.21 -21.13
C GLN A 60 26.91 10.18 -20.27
N GLU A 61 27.64 9.28 -20.92
CA GLU A 61 28.48 8.28 -20.23
C GLU A 61 29.75 8.91 -19.66
N MET A 62 30.10 8.46 -18.46
CA MET A 62 31.36 8.77 -17.84
C MET A 62 32.44 7.76 -18.28
N PRO A 63 33.58 8.22 -18.83
CA PRO A 63 34.58 7.35 -19.43
C PRO A 63 35.40 6.54 -18.41
N THR A 64 35.39 6.91 -17.12
CA THR A 64 36.18 6.26 -16.07
C THR A 64 35.44 6.32 -14.75
N VAL A 65 34.61 5.31 -14.47
CA VAL A 65 33.92 5.14 -13.19
C VAL A 65 34.28 3.79 -12.56
N GLU A 66 34.52 3.79 -11.27
CA GLU A 66 34.64 2.55 -10.50
C GLU A 66 33.26 2.11 -10.05
N LEU A 67 32.74 1.03 -10.67
CA LEU A 67 31.41 0.51 -10.38
C LEU A 67 31.35 -0.09 -8.98
N ASN A 68 30.27 0.22 -8.26
CA ASN A 68 29.97 -0.22 -6.90
C ASN A 68 31.01 0.19 -5.82
N ALA A 69 32.03 0.96 -6.20
CA ALA A 69 32.96 1.57 -5.27
C ALA A 69 32.39 2.88 -4.70
N GLU A 70 32.72 3.16 -3.44
CA GLU A 70 32.31 4.39 -2.78
C GLU A 70 33.04 5.59 -3.40
N VAL A 71 32.26 6.56 -3.89
CA VAL A 71 32.77 7.82 -4.43
C VAL A 71 33.23 8.69 -3.26
N LYS A 72 34.52 9.04 -3.27
CA LYS A 72 35.13 9.87 -2.21
C LYS A 72 34.60 11.30 -2.19
N ASP A 73 34.23 11.82 -3.36
CA ASP A 73 33.67 13.17 -3.47
C ASP A 73 32.25 13.22 -2.92
N LYS A 74 31.98 14.27 -2.13
CA LYS A 74 30.62 14.61 -1.72
C LYS A 74 29.86 15.17 -2.93
N LEU A 75 29.20 14.29 -3.65
CA LEU A 75 28.37 14.59 -4.82
C LEU A 75 26.93 14.97 -4.42
N PHE A 76 26.35 14.26 -3.45
CA PHE A 76 25.02 14.55 -2.94
C PHE A 76 25.07 15.35 -1.64
N SER A 77 24.07 16.21 -1.48
CA SER A 77 23.71 16.83 -0.20
C SER A 77 22.19 16.86 -0.06
N PHE A 78 21.70 16.73 1.16
CA PHE A 78 20.28 16.62 1.45
C PHE A 78 19.84 17.62 2.52
N SER A 79 18.62 18.12 2.40
CA SER A 79 17.94 18.89 3.44
C SER A 79 16.53 18.34 3.64
N PRO A 80 16.20 17.73 4.81
CA PRO A 80 17.09 17.43 5.94
C PRO A 80 18.28 16.55 5.58
N ASN A 81 19.35 16.57 6.41
CA ASN A 81 20.56 15.79 6.15
C ASN A 81 20.27 14.27 6.20
N ILE A 82 20.85 13.53 5.25
CA ILE A 82 20.78 12.06 5.14
C ILE A 82 22.21 11.53 5.12
N LYS A 83 22.55 10.61 6.02
CA LYS A 83 23.83 9.88 5.98
C LYS A 83 23.74 8.70 5.02
N GLY A 84 24.86 8.36 4.41
CA GLY A 84 24.92 7.30 3.42
C GLY A 84 26.14 7.42 2.53
N LYS A 85 26.14 6.61 1.47
CA LYS A 85 27.27 6.42 0.56
C LYS A 85 26.85 6.67 -0.87
N THR A 86 27.74 7.24 -1.66
CA THR A 86 27.51 7.43 -3.10
C THR A 86 28.31 6.40 -3.88
N VAL A 87 27.67 5.73 -4.84
CA VAL A 87 28.30 4.72 -5.71
C VAL A 87 27.87 4.94 -7.16
N TRP A 88 28.73 4.54 -8.09
CA TRP A 88 28.33 4.35 -9.48
C TRP A 88 27.75 2.96 -9.66
N ILE A 89 26.57 2.84 -10.26
CA ILE A 89 25.98 1.52 -10.57
C ILE A 89 26.17 1.14 -12.04
N ASN A 90 26.44 2.12 -12.90
CA ASN A 90 26.87 2.00 -14.30
C ASN A 90 27.57 3.32 -14.71
N SER A 91 27.93 3.50 -15.99
CA SER A 91 28.62 4.71 -16.49
C SER A 91 27.77 5.99 -16.52
N ARG A 92 26.45 5.92 -16.29
CA ARG A 92 25.53 7.07 -16.30
C ARG A 92 24.84 7.32 -14.96
N THR A 93 24.67 6.29 -14.13
CA THR A 93 23.84 6.39 -12.93
C THR A 93 24.68 6.42 -11.66
N ILE A 94 24.50 7.51 -10.93
CA ILE A 94 25.04 7.71 -9.59
C ILE A 94 23.93 7.44 -8.59
N ARG A 95 24.20 6.59 -7.62
CA ARG A 95 23.25 6.21 -6.57
C ARG A 95 23.79 6.59 -5.21
N PHE A 96 23.00 7.32 -4.45
CA PHE A 96 23.13 7.48 -3.03
C PHE A 96 22.35 6.38 -2.29
N ILE A 97 23.06 5.65 -1.44
CA ILE A 97 22.53 4.59 -0.57
C ILE A 97 22.45 5.17 0.84
N PRO A 98 21.26 5.52 1.34
CA PRO A 98 21.10 6.00 2.72
C PRO A 98 21.49 4.92 3.73
N ASP A 99 22.04 5.34 4.87
CA ASP A 99 22.20 4.43 6.01
C ASP A 99 20.82 4.01 6.55
N VAL A 100 20.80 2.89 7.28
CA VAL A 100 19.57 2.31 7.83
C VAL A 100 18.81 3.34 8.69
N LYS A 101 17.53 3.54 8.39
CA LYS A 101 16.61 4.49 9.06
C LYS A 101 16.91 5.98 8.85
N GLU A 102 17.76 6.37 7.90
CA GLU A 102 18.01 7.80 7.61
C GLU A 102 16.83 8.47 6.89
N LEU A 103 16.13 7.75 6.01
CA LEU A 103 14.88 8.21 5.39
C LEU A 103 13.73 8.13 6.40
N LYS A 104 13.26 9.30 6.86
CA LYS A 104 12.17 9.40 7.84
C LYS A 104 10.82 9.45 7.14
N MET A 105 9.91 8.56 7.53
CA MET A 105 8.55 8.48 6.99
C MET A 105 7.81 9.83 7.09
N GLY A 106 7.05 10.16 6.06
CA GLY A 106 6.28 11.41 5.96
C GLY A 106 7.11 12.69 5.77
N LYS A 107 8.45 12.59 5.69
CA LYS A 107 9.32 13.75 5.45
C LYS A 107 9.55 13.99 3.96
N GLU A 108 9.61 15.27 3.62
CA GLU A 108 10.09 15.73 2.32
C GLU A 108 11.58 16.10 2.42
N TYR A 109 12.32 15.76 1.37
CA TYR A 109 13.75 16.03 1.26
C TYR A 109 14.04 16.80 -0.03
N VAL A 110 14.89 17.80 0.10
CA VAL A 110 15.58 18.45 -1.02
C VAL A 110 16.90 17.71 -1.21
N ALA A 111 17.13 17.16 -2.40
CA ALA A 111 18.40 16.61 -2.81
C ALA A 111 19.10 17.56 -3.76
N LYS A 112 20.41 17.72 -3.57
CA LYS A 112 21.29 18.51 -4.42
C LYS A 112 22.45 17.66 -4.91
N LEU A 113 22.57 17.48 -6.22
CA LEU A 113 23.71 16.88 -6.89
C LEU A 113 24.66 17.97 -7.40
N GLN A 114 25.95 17.87 -7.09
CA GLN A 114 26.99 18.75 -7.61
C GLN A 114 27.41 18.26 -9.01
N LEU A 115 26.76 18.77 -10.05
CA LEU A 115 27.02 18.38 -11.44
C LEU A 115 28.39 18.87 -11.94
N ASP A 116 28.85 20.02 -11.47
CA ASP A 116 30.15 20.59 -11.83
C ASP A 116 31.36 19.74 -11.41
N LYS A 117 31.17 18.85 -10.43
CA LYS A 117 32.16 17.84 -10.03
C LYS A 117 32.21 16.63 -10.96
N LEU A 118 31.20 16.47 -11.80
CA LEU A 118 31.02 15.31 -12.67
C LEU A 118 31.30 15.68 -14.12
N LEU A 119 30.72 16.80 -14.56
CA LEU A 119 30.69 17.25 -15.93
C LEU A 119 31.13 18.70 -16.03
N LYS A 120 31.67 19.09 -17.18
CA LYS A 120 31.85 20.50 -17.51
C LYS A 120 30.48 21.07 -17.91
N VAL A 121 29.93 21.92 -17.05
CA VAL A 121 28.59 22.51 -17.23
C VAL A 121 28.67 24.04 -17.15
N GLU A 122 27.68 24.73 -17.73
CA GLU A 122 27.54 26.18 -17.53
C GLU A 122 27.25 26.52 -16.06
N ASP A 123 27.57 27.76 -15.65
CA ASP A 123 27.47 28.19 -14.26
C ASP A 123 26.07 28.00 -13.66
N LYS A 124 25.02 28.13 -14.48
CA LYS A 124 23.62 27.93 -14.06
C LYS A 124 23.27 26.46 -13.78
N PHE A 125 24.03 25.49 -14.30
CA PHE A 125 23.77 24.05 -14.14
C PHE A 125 24.72 23.34 -13.17
N ARG A 126 25.57 24.08 -12.46
CA ARG A 126 26.55 23.49 -11.53
C ARG A 126 25.92 22.57 -10.48
N ALA A 127 24.69 22.84 -10.09
CA ALA A 127 23.98 22.01 -9.14
C ALA A 127 22.55 21.71 -9.60
N PHE A 128 22.21 20.43 -9.54
CA PHE A 128 20.85 19.96 -9.81
C PHE A 128 20.12 19.73 -8.49
N ASN A 129 19.01 20.44 -8.29
CA ASN A 129 18.17 20.28 -7.10
C ASN A 129 16.87 19.58 -7.47
N PHE A 130 16.51 18.55 -6.72
CA PHE A 130 15.26 17.81 -6.90
C PHE A 130 14.65 17.45 -5.54
N HIS A 131 13.38 17.04 -5.57
CA HIS A 131 12.61 16.81 -4.36
C HIS A 131 11.98 15.43 -4.39
N PHE A 132 11.91 14.80 -3.22
CA PHE A 132 11.16 13.57 -3.01
C PHE A 132 10.55 13.58 -1.61
N LYS A 133 9.45 12.83 -1.47
CA LYS A 133 8.79 12.61 -0.20
C LYS A 133 8.91 11.15 0.19
N VAL A 134 9.27 10.87 1.43
CA VAL A 134 9.18 9.52 1.96
C VAL A 134 7.73 9.26 2.36
N SER A 135 7.16 8.15 1.91
CA SER A 135 5.80 7.73 2.26
C SER A 135 5.56 7.80 3.77
N GLU A 136 4.40 8.34 4.15
CA GLU A 136 3.97 8.36 5.55
C GLU A 136 3.42 6.99 5.92
N GLN A 137 3.77 6.50 7.12
CA GLN A 137 3.26 5.22 7.57
C GLN A 137 1.79 5.33 7.94
N ASN A 138 1.01 4.34 7.53
CA ASN A 138 -0.37 4.17 7.94
C ASN A 138 -0.74 2.69 7.83
N TYR A 139 -1.91 2.33 8.35
CA TYR A 139 -2.45 0.99 8.26
C TYR A 139 -3.97 0.97 8.03
N SER A 140 -4.42 -0.07 7.36
CA SER A 140 -5.80 -0.53 7.36
C SER A 140 -5.87 -1.95 7.91
N PHE A 141 -6.98 -2.26 8.59
CA PHE A 141 -7.21 -3.57 9.15
C PHE A 141 -8.65 -3.99 8.88
N ASP A 142 -8.80 -5.12 8.18
CA ASP A 142 -10.09 -5.75 7.93
C ASP A 142 -10.19 -7.03 8.76
N LEU A 143 -11.25 -7.17 9.55
CA LEU A 143 -11.48 -8.30 10.44
C LEU A 143 -12.66 -9.12 9.95
N LEU A 144 -12.43 -10.42 9.86
CA LEU A 144 -13.46 -11.37 9.50
C LEU A 144 -14.21 -11.87 10.75
N PRO A 145 -15.49 -12.22 10.59
CA PRO A 145 -16.27 -12.97 11.58
C PRO A 145 -15.56 -14.24 12.06
N TYR A 146 -16.00 -14.71 13.22
CA TYR A 146 -15.43 -15.89 13.85
C TYR A 146 -15.64 -17.19 13.07
N MET A 147 -14.72 -18.11 13.34
CA MET A 147 -14.76 -19.48 12.86
C MET A 147 -14.44 -20.42 14.03
N PRO A 148 -15.18 -21.52 14.21
CA PRO A 148 -14.89 -22.48 15.25
C PRO A 148 -13.58 -23.21 14.94
N ILE A 149 -12.79 -23.51 15.98
CA ILE A 149 -11.53 -24.24 15.82
C ILE A 149 -11.81 -25.68 15.41
N ASN A 150 -12.85 -26.29 15.97
CA ASN A 150 -13.32 -27.64 15.69
C ASN A 150 -14.77 -27.61 15.18
N THR A 151 -15.18 -28.58 14.37
CA THR A 151 -16.56 -28.66 13.85
C THR A 151 -17.57 -29.29 14.82
N SER A 152 -17.08 -29.99 15.86
CA SER A 152 -17.89 -30.68 16.88
C SER A 152 -17.88 -29.95 18.23
N ASP A 153 -16.76 -29.33 18.60
CA ASP A 153 -16.66 -28.47 19.79
C ASP A 153 -16.65 -26.99 19.36
N LEU A 154 -17.77 -26.31 19.61
CA LEU A 154 -18.01 -24.92 19.22
C LEU A 154 -17.60 -23.91 20.29
N ASN A 155 -17.13 -24.37 21.46
CA ASN A 155 -16.75 -23.47 22.55
C ASN A 155 -15.53 -22.63 22.19
N TRP A 156 -14.60 -23.19 21.41
CA TRP A 156 -13.36 -22.51 21.05
C TRP A 156 -13.37 -22.04 19.61
N ASN A 157 -13.21 -20.73 19.44
CA ASN A 157 -13.28 -20.05 18.15
C ASN A 157 -12.00 -19.25 17.93
N ARG A 158 -11.82 -18.83 16.68
CA ARG A 158 -10.80 -17.87 16.27
C ARG A 158 -11.42 -16.82 15.36
N VAL A 159 -10.81 -15.65 15.33
CA VAL A 159 -11.05 -14.65 14.29
C VAL A 159 -9.75 -14.36 13.55
N GLU A 160 -9.90 -13.93 12.31
CA GLU A 160 -8.76 -13.60 11.46
C GLU A 160 -8.98 -12.22 10.85
N GLY A 161 -7.91 -11.44 10.76
CA GLY A 161 -7.93 -10.17 10.07
C GLY A 161 -6.69 -9.97 9.21
N THR A 162 -6.81 -9.07 8.24
CA THR A 162 -5.73 -8.69 7.34
C THR A 162 -5.30 -7.27 7.66
N LEU A 163 -4.05 -7.13 8.10
CA LEU A 163 -3.38 -5.85 8.26
C LEU A 163 -2.66 -5.51 6.95
N LYS A 164 -2.90 -4.31 6.41
CA LYS A 164 -2.14 -3.73 5.31
C LYS A 164 -1.44 -2.46 5.80
N LEU A 165 -0.14 -2.36 5.56
CA LEU A 165 0.70 -1.21 5.89
C LEU A 165 1.10 -0.46 4.62
N VAL A 166 1.41 0.84 4.74
CA VAL A 166 1.99 1.61 3.63
C VAL A 166 3.44 1.20 3.39
N ASN A 167 4.20 0.98 4.48
CA ASN A 167 5.59 0.55 4.46
C ASN A 167 5.78 -0.67 5.35
N ALA A 168 6.75 -1.53 5.00
CA ALA A 168 7.09 -2.70 5.80
C ALA A 168 7.51 -2.31 7.24
N ALA A 169 7.16 -3.15 8.20
CA ALA A 169 7.51 -2.99 9.61
C ALA A 169 7.96 -4.33 10.21
N PRO A 170 8.82 -4.33 11.24
CA PRO A 170 9.20 -5.56 11.95
C PRO A 170 7.99 -6.28 12.55
N ILE A 171 7.97 -7.61 12.49
CA ILE A 171 6.87 -8.43 13.04
C ILE A 171 6.68 -8.16 14.53
N GLU A 172 7.76 -7.93 15.28
CA GLU A 172 7.72 -7.64 16.71
C GLU A 172 7.00 -6.32 17.01
N ASP A 173 7.12 -5.33 16.13
CA ASP A 173 6.43 -4.05 16.28
C ASP A 173 4.96 -4.17 15.86
N ILE A 174 4.65 -4.98 14.85
CA ILE A 174 3.27 -5.30 14.46
C ILE A 174 2.56 -6.06 15.58
N GLN A 175 3.21 -7.03 16.21
CA GLN A 175 2.62 -7.81 17.31
C GLN A 175 2.23 -6.91 18.49
N LYS A 176 3.03 -5.86 18.79
CA LYS A 176 2.70 -4.86 19.82
C LYS A 176 1.49 -3.99 19.49
N MET A 177 1.07 -3.92 18.22
CA MET A 177 -0.12 -3.16 17.83
C MET A 177 -1.40 -3.77 18.41
N PHE A 178 -1.44 -5.10 18.60
CA PHE A 178 -2.67 -5.81 18.91
C PHE A 178 -2.77 -6.16 20.39
N SER A 179 -3.93 -5.88 20.98
CA SER A 179 -4.29 -6.38 22.31
C SER A 179 -5.78 -6.70 22.37
N LEU A 180 -6.12 -7.73 23.16
CA LEU A 180 -7.50 -8.22 23.27
C LEU A 180 -8.03 -7.92 24.67
N LYS A 181 -9.21 -7.30 24.75
CA LYS A 181 -9.92 -7.01 26.00
C LYS A 181 -11.17 -7.89 26.11
N GLY A 182 -11.40 -8.42 27.31
CA GLY A 182 -12.56 -9.25 27.65
C GLY A 182 -12.33 -10.75 27.49
N ALA A 183 -11.25 -11.16 26.81
CA ALA A 183 -10.91 -12.56 26.65
C ALA A 183 -10.21 -13.16 27.87
N ASN A 184 -10.23 -14.50 27.95
CA ASN A 184 -9.52 -15.25 28.98
C ASN A 184 -7.99 -15.25 28.71
N ARG A 185 -7.22 -15.89 29.60
CA ARG A 185 -5.75 -15.99 29.47
C ARG A 185 -5.28 -16.95 28.38
N GLU A 186 -6.18 -17.74 27.80
CA GLU A 186 -5.85 -18.72 26.77
C GLU A 186 -5.80 -18.10 25.38
N ALA A 187 -6.51 -16.98 25.18
CA ALA A 187 -6.52 -16.25 23.92
C ALA A 187 -5.12 -15.78 23.52
N ARG A 188 -4.76 -16.02 22.26
CA ARG A 188 -3.44 -15.67 21.69
C ARG A 188 -3.62 -14.87 20.40
N ILE A 189 -2.73 -13.91 20.19
CA ILE A 189 -2.66 -13.14 18.94
C ILE A 189 -1.38 -13.51 18.23
N ASN A 190 -1.50 -14.05 17.03
CA ASN A 190 -0.38 -14.43 16.17
C ASN A 190 -0.36 -13.56 14.92
N VAL A 191 0.85 -13.18 14.48
CA VAL A 191 1.09 -12.38 13.28
C VAL A 191 1.82 -13.25 12.27
N MET A 192 1.30 -13.36 11.06
CA MET A 192 1.92 -14.11 9.96
C MET A 192 2.11 -13.19 8.74
N PRO A 193 3.32 -13.09 8.16
CA PRO A 193 3.52 -12.30 6.95
C PRO A 193 2.80 -12.96 5.76
N LEU A 194 2.13 -12.13 4.95
CA LEU A 194 1.56 -12.52 3.64
C LEU A 194 2.39 -11.92 2.50
N SER A 195 2.88 -10.70 2.68
CA SER A 195 3.81 -9.99 1.79
C SER A 195 4.67 -9.02 2.61
N GLU A 196 5.47 -8.17 1.94
CA GLU A 196 6.29 -7.16 2.64
C GLU A 196 5.43 -6.16 3.47
N THR A 197 4.22 -5.87 3.00
CA THR A 197 3.33 -4.86 3.61
C THR A 197 1.98 -5.42 4.04
N SER A 198 1.73 -6.73 3.92
CA SER A 198 0.48 -7.37 4.33
C SER A 198 0.73 -8.53 5.28
N TYR A 199 -0.11 -8.61 6.31
CA TYR A 199 0.03 -9.55 7.42
C TYR A 199 -1.34 -10.12 7.81
N ARG A 200 -1.39 -11.42 8.06
CA ARG A 200 -2.55 -12.09 8.66
C ARG A 200 -2.40 -12.05 10.17
N ILE A 201 -3.45 -11.57 10.83
CA ILE A 201 -3.57 -11.51 12.29
C ILE A 201 -4.58 -12.56 12.70
N VAL A 202 -4.16 -13.51 13.53
CA VAL A 202 -5.03 -14.57 14.03
C VAL A 202 -5.21 -14.39 15.53
N VAL A 203 -6.44 -14.15 15.95
CA VAL A 203 -6.82 -14.15 17.37
C VAL A 203 -7.48 -15.49 17.65
N ASP A 204 -6.77 -16.36 18.35
CA ASP A 204 -7.15 -17.75 18.57
C ASP A 204 -7.61 -17.98 20.02
N SER A 205 -8.29 -19.11 20.26
CA SER A 205 -8.74 -19.55 21.59
C SER A 205 -9.66 -18.55 22.30
N ILE A 206 -10.58 -17.93 21.55
CA ILE A 206 -11.67 -17.12 22.12
C ILE A 206 -12.87 -18.00 22.43
N GLU A 207 -13.47 -17.79 23.60
CA GLU A 207 -14.51 -18.65 24.13
C GLU A 207 -15.90 -18.20 23.64
N ARG A 208 -16.73 -19.15 23.22
CA ARG A 208 -18.13 -18.96 22.84
C ARG A 208 -19.01 -19.82 23.75
N THR A 209 -20.20 -19.33 24.09
CA THR A 209 -21.16 -20.03 24.96
C THR A 209 -22.56 -19.99 24.35
N THR A 210 -23.55 -20.50 25.07
CA THR A 210 -24.98 -20.34 24.76
C THR A 210 -25.49 -18.91 24.97
N GLU A 211 -24.62 -17.99 25.38
CA GLU A 211 -24.91 -16.56 25.48
C GLU A 211 -24.04 -15.80 24.46
N VAL A 212 -24.55 -14.65 23.99
CA VAL A 212 -23.77 -13.76 23.11
C VAL A 212 -22.54 -13.25 23.87
N LYS A 213 -21.38 -13.32 23.24
CA LYS A 213 -20.12 -12.80 23.78
C LYS A 213 -19.53 -11.77 22.84
N SER A 214 -18.96 -10.71 23.42
CA SER A 214 -18.24 -9.68 22.68
C SER A 214 -16.86 -9.46 23.29
N TYR A 215 -15.84 -9.37 22.42
CA TYR A 215 -14.48 -9.00 22.79
C TYR A 215 -14.06 -7.75 22.04
N THR A 216 -13.12 -6.97 22.58
CA THR A 216 -12.59 -5.79 21.88
C THR A 216 -11.15 -6.02 21.48
N LEU A 217 -10.89 -6.06 20.18
CA LEU A 217 -9.55 -6.01 19.61
C LEU A 217 -9.11 -4.56 19.49
N HIS A 218 -8.08 -4.20 20.25
CA HIS A 218 -7.42 -2.91 20.18
C HIS A 218 -6.25 -2.97 19.21
N ILE A 219 -6.14 -1.96 18.36
CA ILE A 219 -5.09 -1.82 17.34
C ILE A 219 -4.42 -0.47 17.60
N ASP A 220 -3.21 -0.46 18.14
CA ASP A 220 -2.44 0.75 18.43
C ASP A 220 -1.28 0.89 17.43
N GLY A 221 -1.31 1.93 16.60
CA GLY A 221 -0.27 2.19 15.60
C GLY A 221 1.06 2.69 16.18
N LYS A 222 1.15 2.97 17.48
CA LYS A 222 2.30 3.65 18.06
C LYS A 222 3.63 2.90 17.87
N SER A 223 3.62 1.57 17.90
CA SER A 223 4.83 0.75 17.70
C SER A 223 5.41 0.86 16.28
N ILE A 224 4.62 1.32 15.31
CA ILE A 224 5.03 1.56 13.92
C ILE A 224 5.03 3.07 13.58
N ASP A 225 5.16 3.94 14.57
CA ASP A 225 5.17 5.40 14.44
C ASP A 225 3.87 6.02 13.87
N VAL A 226 2.73 5.32 14.02
CA VAL A 226 1.41 5.81 13.60
C VAL A 226 0.62 6.28 14.83
N LYS A 227 0.11 7.52 14.81
CA LYS A 227 -0.66 8.08 15.94
C LYS A 227 -2.07 7.49 16.09
N LYS A 228 -2.58 6.88 15.03
CA LYS A 228 -3.93 6.31 14.94
C LYS A 228 -4.05 5.04 15.79
N SER A 229 -5.13 4.94 16.56
CA SER A 229 -5.53 3.71 17.24
C SER A 229 -7.00 3.40 16.93
N ASP A 230 -7.27 2.14 16.58
CA ASP A 230 -8.59 1.62 16.28
C ASP A 230 -9.05 0.62 17.35
N LYS A 231 -10.37 0.41 17.40
CA LYS A 231 -10.99 -0.67 18.16
C LYS A 231 -11.96 -1.39 17.26
N GLN A 232 -11.91 -2.72 17.26
CA GLN A 232 -12.89 -3.54 16.55
C GLN A 232 -13.54 -4.53 17.52
N ALA A 233 -14.85 -4.65 17.42
CA ALA A 233 -15.61 -5.62 18.18
C ALA A 233 -15.52 -6.98 17.50
N ILE A 234 -15.24 -8.01 18.29
CA ILE A 234 -15.35 -9.41 17.91
C ILE A 234 -16.64 -9.92 18.54
N GLU A 235 -17.67 -10.03 17.72
CA GLU A 235 -18.98 -10.51 18.14
C GLU A 235 -19.09 -12.01 17.89
N LEU A 236 -19.36 -12.77 18.95
CA LEU A 236 -19.68 -14.19 18.90
C LEU A 236 -21.17 -14.34 19.20
N THR A 237 -21.94 -14.81 18.22
CA THR A 237 -23.34 -15.17 18.47
C THR A 237 -23.42 -16.34 19.45
N ALA A 238 -24.54 -16.52 20.12
CA ALA A 238 -24.74 -17.69 20.98
C ALA A 238 -24.59 -18.98 20.16
N ILE A 239 -24.13 -20.07 20.80
CA ILE A 239 -24.18 -21.41 20.19
C ILE A 239 -25.67 -21.75 19.97
N PRO A 240 -26.10 -21.96 18.71
CA PRO A 240 -27.52 -22.13 18.42
C PRO A 240 -28.04 -23.48 18.91
N GLU A 241 -29.22 -23.47 19.54
CA GLU A 241 -29.94 -24.68 19.95
C GLU A 241 -31.07 -25.07 18.99
N THR A 242 -31.64 -24.09 18.27
CA THR A 242 -32.88 -24.27 17.49
C THR A 242 -32.72 -24.04 16.00
N GLU A 243 -31.97 -23.02 15.60
CA GLU A 243 -31.85 -22.61 14.20
C GLU A 243 -30.43 -22.15 13.84
N LEU A 244 -30.06 -22.36 12.58
CA LEU A 244 -28.84 -21.78 12.03
C LEU A 244 -29.09 -20.30 11.75
N GLU A 245 -28.06 -19.47 11.93
CA GLU A 245 -28.13 -18.04 11.64
C GLU A 245 -27.06 -17.64 10.63
N VAL A 246 -27.36 -16.65 9.79
CA VAL A 246 -26.35 -15.97 8.96
C VAL A 246 -25.73 -14.85 9.77
N VAL A 247 -24.41 -14.91 9.97
CA VAL A 247 -23.64 -13.94 10.78
C VAL A 247 -23.19 -12.75 9.94
N ASP A 248 -22.71 -13.01 8.71
CA ASP A 248 -22.11 -12.00 7.85
C ASP A 248 -22.09 -12.48 6.41
N VAL A 249 -22.30 -11.57 5.45
CA VAL A 249 -22.15 -11.84 4.02
C VAL A 249 -21.45 -10.66 3.38
N ARG A 250 -20.31 -10.90 2.74
CA ARG A 250 -19.52 -9.84 2.10
C ARG A 250 -18.74 -10.34 0.89
N MET A 251 -18.30 -9.40 0.06
CA MET A 251 -17.25 -9.66 -0.93
C MET A 251 -15.95 -10.02 -0.22
N TYR A 252 -15.19 -10.96 -0.77
CA TYR A 252 -13.94 -11.42 -0.21
C TYR A 252 -12.95 -11.77 -1.32
N ASP A 253 -11.69 -11.41 -1.13
CA ASP A 253 -10.63 -11.68 -2.08
C ASP A 253 -9.34 -12.05 -1.35
N ASP A 254 -8.92 -13.31 -1.51
CA ASP A 254 -7.65 -13.87 -1.04
C ASP A 254 -6.75 -14.31 -2.20
N GLY A 255 -6.93 -13.71 -3.38
CA GLY A 255 -6.31 -14.08 -4.65
C GLY A 255 -7.33 -14.59 -5.67
N SER A 256 -8.58 -14.80 -5.26
CA SER A 256 -9.71 -15.08 -6.13
C SER A 256 -10.97 -14.47 -5.54
N GLN A 257 -11.57 -13.52 -6.26
CA GLN A 257 -12.77 -12.83 -5.82
C GLN A 257 -13.93 -13.81 -5.60
N SER A 258 -14.59 -13.69 -4.45
CA SER A 258 -15.66 -14.57 -3.99
C SER A 258 -16.66 -13.80 -3.14
N VAL A 259 -17.83 -14.40 -2.89
CA VAL A 259 -18.70 -13.99 -1.78
C VAL A 259 -18.44 -14.93 -0.61
N ARG A 260 -18.17 -14.34 0.56
CA ARG A 260 -18.00 -15.06 1.82
C ARG A 260 -19.24 -14.89 2.67
N ALA A 261 -19.97 -15.98 2.90
CA ALA A 261 -21.09 -16.04 3.86
C ALA A 261 -20.66 -16.82 5.11
N THR A 262 -20.73 -16.18 6.27
CA THR A 262 -20.46 -16.79 7.58
C THR A 262 -21.76 -17.14 8.27
N PHE A 263 -21.83 -18.34 8.81
CA PHE A 263 -22.97 -18.85 9.57
C PHE A 263 -22.62 -19.03 11.04
N SER A 264 -23.62 -19.19 11.89
CA SER A 264 -23.43 -19.37 13.33
C SER A 264 -22.86 -20.73 13.71
N SER A 265 -22.84 -21.71 12.81
CA SER A 265 -22.31 -23.06 13.05
C SER A 265 -21.78 -23.72 11.78
N PRO A 266 -20.92 -24.75 11.89
CA PRO A 266 -20.37 -25.47 10.74
C PRO A 266 -21.46 -26.04 9.83
N LEU A 267 -21.35 -25.80 8.53
CA LEU A 267 -22.30 -26.29 7.53
C LEU A 267 -22.14 -27.80 7.28
N ALA A 268 -23.21 -28.46 6.85
CA ALA A 268 -23.14 -29.83 6.36
C ALA A 268 -22.34 -29.87 5.04
N LEU A 269 -21.33 -30.75 4.95
CA LEU A 269 -20.39 -30.79 3.82
C LEU A 269 -20.97 -31.48 2.58
N ASP A 270 -21.95 -32.36 2.75
CA ASP A 270 -22.58 -33.19 1.74
C ASP A 270 -23.90 -32.60 1.20
N GLN A 271 -24.28 -31.41 1.66
CA GLN A 271 -25.50 -30.73 1.22
C GLN A 271 -25.33 -30.14 -0.19
N ASP A 272 -26.28 -30.44 -1.09
CA ASP A 272 -26.38 -29.76 -2.38
C ASP A 272 -26.86 -28.32 -2.18
N MET A 273 -26.02 -27.35 -2.52
CA MET A 273 -26.34 -25.92 -2.43
C MET A 273 -27.17 -25.40 -3.61
N LYS A 274 -27.48 -26.24 -4.61
CA LYS A 274 -28.28 -25.84 -5.76
C LYS A 274 -29.69 -25.45 -5.33
N GLY A 275 -30.09 -24.22 -5.66
CA GLY A 275 -31.39 -23.65 -5.29
C GLY A 275 -31.46 -23.14 -3.85
N LEU A 276 -30.45 -23.40 -3.01
CA LEU A 276 -30.31 -22.79 -1.67
C LEU A 276 -29.60 -21.44 -1.73
N ILE A 277 -28.90 -21.16 -2.83
CA ILE A 277 -28.18 -19.92 -3.09
C ILE A 277 -28.69 -19.37 -4.42
N VAL A 278 -29.18 -18.13 -4.40
CA VAL A 278 -29.65 -17.43 -5.61
C VAL A 278 -28.98 -16.07 -5.67
N ALA A 279 -28.22 -15.80 -6.72
CA ALA A 279 -27.58 -14.51 -6.94
C ALA A 279 -28.14 -13.85 -8.20
N SER A 280 -28.59 -12.60 -8.06
CA SER A 280 -29.16 -11.83 -9.18
C SER A 280 -28.10 -11.60 -10.25
N GLY A 281 -28.38 -12.02 -11.49
CA GLY A 281 -27.43 -11.88 -12.60
C GLY A 281 -26.30 -12.92 -12.63
N VAL A 282 -26.33 -13.94 -11.74
CA VAL A 282 -25.38 -15.06 -11.74
C VAL A 282 -26.11 -16.33 -12.15
N ASN A 283 -25.73 -16.91 -13.29
CA ASN A 283 -26.34 -18.13 -13.81
C ASN A 283 -25.72 -19.40 -13.22
N SER A 284 -24.43 -19.33 -12.89
CA SER A 284 -23.59 -20.45 -12.50
C SER A 284 -22.55 -19.99 -11.48
N PHE A 285 -22.27 -20.83 -10.51
CA PHE A 285 -21.25 -20.61 -9.49
C PHE A 285 -20.71 -21.96 -9.01
N THR A 286 -19.48 -21.94 -8.50
CA THR A 286 -18.96 -23.02 -7.66
C THR A 286 -18.94 -22.54 -6.21
N TYR A 287 -18.83 -23.47 -5.27
CA TYR A 287 -18.78 -23.11 -3.86
C TYR A 287 -17.83 -24.04 -3.10
N ARG A 288 -17.35 -23.53 -1.96
CA ARG A 288 -16.53 -24.28 -1.02
C ARG A 288 -17.02 -24.01 0.39
N ILE A 289 -17.20 -25.07 1.16
CA ILE A 289 -17.53 -24.99 2.58
C ILE A 289 -16.23 -25.17 3.37
N ASP A 290 -15.97 -24.24 4.28
CA ASP A 290 -14.94 -24.35 5.31
C ASP A 290 -15.58 -24.08 6.66
N LYS A 291 -15.92 -25.15 7.37
CA LYS A 291 -16.64 -25.10 8.64
C LYS A 291 -17.92 -24.27 8.51
N ASN A 292 -18.01 -23.14 9.22
CA ASN A 292 -19.18 -22.26 9.23
C ASN A 292 -19.13 -21.20 8.13
N VAL A 293 -18.17 -21.28 7.21
CA VAL A 293 -18.00 -20.32 6.12
C VAL A 293 -18.31 -20.99 4.80
N LEU A 294 -19.16 -20.35 4.01
CA LEU A 294 -19.45 -20.70 2.63
C LEU A 294 -18.81 -19.66 1.72
N TYR A 295 -17.89 -20.11 0.89
CA TYR A 295 -17.32 -19.33 -0.20
C TYR A 295 -18.09 -19.64 -1.48
N ILE A 296 -18.56 -18.60 -2.15
CA ILE A 296 -19.33 -18.69 -3.39
C ILE A 296 -18.51 -17.99 -4.47
N TYR A 297 -18.24 -18.71 -5.55
CA TYR A 297 -17.44 -18.25 -6.68
C TYR A 297 -18.33 -18.22 -7.93
N PRO A 298 -19.03 -17.12 -8.20
CA PRO A 298 -19.69 -16.89 -9.48
C PRO A 298 -18.70 -17.07 -10.64
N GLU A 299 -19.13 -17.68 -11.75
CA GLU A 299 -18.31 -17.71 -12.97
C GLU A 299 -18.06 -16.31 -13.53
N THR A 300 -19.01 -15.40 -13.32
CA THR A 300 -18.86 -13.98 -13.65
C THR A 300 -19.65 -13.16 -12.64
N PHE A 301 -19.00 -12.14 -12.09
CA PHE A 301 -19.66 -11.20 -11.19
C PHE A 301 -20.53 -10.21 -11.96
N PRO A 302 -21.77 -9.93 -11.51
CA PRO A 302 -22.56 -8.84 -12.06
C PRO A 302 -21.85 -7.50 -11.84
N LYS A 303 -22.00 -6.56 -12.79
CA LYS A 303 -21.43 -5.21 -12.63
C LYS A 303 -22.18 -4.43 -11.56
N GLY A 304 -21.44 -3.77 -10.68
CA GLY A 304 -22.00 -2.92 -9.63
C GLY A 304 -22.62 -3.73 -8.50
N GLU A 305 -23.90 -3.49 -8.22
CA GLU A 305 -24.61 -4.11 -7.10
C GLU A 305 -25.42 -5.32 -7.55
N PHE A 306 -25.42 -6.39 -6.74
CA PHE A 306 -26.24 -7.58 -6.95
C PHE A 306 -26.78 -8.11 -5.62
N ASN A 307 -27.95 -8.74 -5.67
CA ASN A 307 -28.54 -9.38 -4.49
C ASN A 307 -28.13 -10.85 -4.44
N LEU A 308 -27.59 -11.28 -3.30
CA LEU A 308 -27.42 -12.68 -2.93
C LEU A 308 -28.50 -13.07 -1.94
N GLN A 309 -29.27 -14.10 -2.27
CA GLN A 309 -30.27 -14.72 -1.42
C GLN A 309 -29.77 -16.10 -0.95
N LEU A 310 -29.81 -16.31 0.36
CA LEU A 310 -29.57 -17.57 1.04
C LEU A 310 -30.93 -18.09 1.51
N ASN A 311 -31.40 -19.17 0.92
CA ASN A 311 -32.76 -19.67 1.16
C ASN A 311 -32.84 -20.52 2.44
N GLU A 312 -34.06 -20.63 2.95
CA GLU A 312 -34.41 -21.63 3.96
C GLU A 312 -33.94 -23.03 3.53
N GLY A 313 -33.56 -23.85 4.50
CA GLY A 313 -33.10 -25.21 4.25
C GLY A 313 -31.58 -25.40 4.12
N ILE A 314 -30.76 -24.33 4.13
CA ILE A 314 -29.32 -24.47 4.41
C ILE A 314 -29.13 -25.01 5.82
N LYS A 315 -28.46 -26.15 5.98
CA LYS A 315 -28.25 -26.83 7.27
C LYS A 315 -26.81 -26.82 7.76
N ASN A 316 -26.68 -26.85 9.08
CA ASN A 316 -25.44 -27.14 9.77
C ASN A 316 -25.20 -28.66 9.84
N ASN A 317 -24.01 -29.05 10.30
CA ASN A 317 -23.57 -30.45 10.41
C ASN A 317 -24.34 -31.31 11.43
N ILE A 318 -25.22 -30.71 12.24
CA ILE A 318 -26.12 -31.42 13.17
C ILE A 318 -27.60 -31.34 12.75
N GLY A 319 -27.89 -30.77 11.57
CA GLY A 319 -29.22 -30.74 10.98
C GLY A 319 -30.09 -29.52 11.30
N LEU A 320 -29.61 -28.56 12.10
CA LEU A 320 -30.30 -27.27 12.28
C LEU A 320 -30.21 -26.47 10.98
N GLY A 321 -31.35 -25.96 10.52
CA GLY A 321 -31.46 -25.21 9.27
C GLY A 321 -31.70 -23.72 9.47
N LEU A 322 -31.51 -22.94 8.41
CA LEU A 322 -32.14 -21.63 8.28
C LEU A 322 -33.67 -21.80 8.23
N THR A 323 -34.39 -20.98 8.99
CA THR A 323 -35.86 -20.99 9.12
C THR A 323 -36.56 -19.98 8.20
N LYS A 324 -35.79 -19.18 7.46
CA LYS A 324 -36.27 -18.20 6.50
C LYS A 324 -35.17 -17.87 5.49
N ASP A 325 -35.57 -17.18 4.42
CA ASP A 325 -34.65 -16.63 3.43
C ASP A 325 -33.97 -15.37 3.95
N TYR A 326 -32.71 -15.17 3.55
CA TYR A 326 -31.91 -13.96 3.83
C TYR A 326 -31.39 -13.38 2.53
N THR A 327 -31.66 -12.10 2.29
CA THR A 327 -31.19 -11.40 1.09
C THR A 327 -30.21 -10.29 1.47
N TYR A 328 -29.03 -10.30 0.85
CA TYR A 328 -27.97 -9.33 1.03
C TYR A 328 -27.67 -8.63 -0.30
N GLN A 329 -27.61 -7.30 -0.27
CA GLN A 329 -27.13 -6.53 -1.40
C GLN A 329 -25.60 -6.40 -1.28
N LEU A 330 -24.90 -6.87 -2.30
CA LEU A 330 -23.45 -6.87 -2.39
C LEU A 330 -23.03 -5.96 -3.53
N LYS A 331 -21.89 -5.30 -3.36
CA LYS A 331 -21.28 -4.47 -4.38
C LYS A 331 -19.95 -5.08 -4.78
N VAL A 332 -19.82 -5.37 -6.06
CA VAL A 332 -18.55 -5.79 -6.65
C VAL A 332 -17.70 -4.53 -6.78
N ASP A 333 -16.51 -4.56 -6.18
CA ASP A 333 -15.52 -3.52 -6.42
C ASP A 333 -15.13 -3.60 -7.90
N ASP A 334 -15.55 -2.59 -8.66
CA ASP A 334 -15.23 -2.47 -10.08
C ASP A 334 -13.78 -2.02 -10.15
N GLU A 335 -12.85 -2.98 -10.19
CA GLU A 335 -11.46 -2.67 -10.53
C GLU A 335 -11.46 -2.05 -11.91
N LYS A 336 -11.12 -0.75 -11.98
CA LYS A 336 -11.08 -0.04 -13.25
C LYS A 336 -10.17 -0.81 -14.20
N PRO A 337 -10.54 -0.91 -15.49
CA PRO A 337 -9.67 -1.49 -16.50
C PRO A 337 -8.28 -0.88 -16.38
N GLN A 338 -7.29 -1.70 -16.09
CA GLN A 338 -5.95 -1.23 -15.80
C GLN A 338 -4.92 -2.22 -16.34
N ILE A 339 -3.86 -1.68 -16.90
CA ILE A 339 -2.64 -2.41 -17.26
C ILE A 339 -1.56 -2.01 -16.28
N LYS A 340 -0.82 -3.00 -15.79
CA LYS A 340 0.39 -2.79 -15.02
C LYS A 340 1.52 -3.55 -15.67
N VAL A 341 2.54 -2.82 -16.14
CA VAL A 341 3.78 -3.45 -16.59
C VAL A 341 4.52 -3.97 -15.35
N GLU A 342 4.75 -5.28 -15.28
CA GLU A 342 5.30 -5.94 -14.08
C GLU A 342 6.74 -5.54 -13.78
N LYS A 343 7.45 -5.02 -14.79
CA LYS A 343 8.81 -4.53 -14.66
C LYS A 343 8.83 -3.00 -14.72
N SER A 344 9.28 -2.39 -13.64
CA SER A 344 9.72 -0.99 -13.63
C SER A 344 11.13 -0.91 -14.24
N GLY A 345 11.22 -0.86 -15.57
CA GLY A 345 12.49 -0.69 -16.27
C GLY A 345 12.32 -0.57 -17.78
N ASN A 346 13.02 0.39 -18.40
CA ASN A 346 12.90 0.73 -19.82
C ASN A 346 13.90 -0.02 -20.72
N ILE A 347 14.62 -1.02 -20.17
CA ILE A 347 15.68 -1.74 -20.88
C ILE A 347 15.28 -3.20 -21.00
N LEU A 348 14.94 -3.60 -22.22
CA LEU A 348 14.69 -5.00 -22.57
C LEU A 348 16.00 -5.63 -23.10
N PRO A 349 16.36 -6.84 -22.64
CA PRO A 349 17.59 -7.50 -23.08
C PRO A 349 17.54 -7.78 -24.59
N ASN A 350 18.65 -7.50 -25.27
CA ASN A 350 18.81 -7.75 -26.71
C ASN A 350 18.69 -9.26 -26.96
N SER A 351 17.52 -9.69 -27.41
CA SER A 351 17.17 -11.09 -27.68
C SER A 351 16.37 -11.13 -28.98
N GLU A 352 16.50 -12.21 -29.75
CA GLU A 352 15.76 -12.39 -31.02
C GLU A 352 14.23 -12.39 -30.81
N GLN A 353 13.75 -12.51 -29.57
CA GLN A 353 12.35 -12.54 -29.20
C GLN A 353 12.09 -11.69 -27.94
N LEU A 354 11.67 -10.45 -28.17
CA LEU A 354 11.37 -9.47 -27.13
C LEU A 354 10.01 -9.78 -26.48
N THR A 355 9.97 -9.99 -25.16
CA THR A 355 8.73 -10.20 -24.42
C THR A 355 8.50 -9.06 -23.42
N LEU A 356 7.32 -8.41 -23.50
CA LEU A 356 6.88 -7.37 -22.57
C LEU A 356 5.82 -7.97 -21.63
N PRO A 357 6.20 -8.39 -20.42
CA PRO A 357 5.23 -8.91 -19.46
C PRO A 357 4.44 -7.75 -18.84
N PHE A 358 3.11 -7.86 -18.88
CA PHE A 358 2.19 -6.98 -18.17
C PHE A 358 1.09 -7.82 -17.54
N SER A 359 0.53 -7.31 -16.46
CA SER A 359 -0.73 -7.78 -15.89
C SER A 359 -1.83 -6.82 -16.30
N ALA A 360 -3.01 -7.35 -16.55
CA ALA A 360 -4.19 -6.59 -16.91
C ALA A 360 -5.38 -7.06 -16.08
N VAL A 361 -6.24 -6.13 -15.70
CA VAL A 361 -7.54 -6.41 -15.07
C VAL A 361 -8.64 -5.75 -15.88
N ASN A 362 -9.76 -6.47 -16.06
CA ASN A 362 -10.97 -5.97 -16.71
C ASN A 362 -10.78 -5.39 -18.13
N LEU A 363 -9.85 -5.97 -18.91
CA LEU A 363 -9.56 -5.59 -20.30
C LEU A 363 -9.76 -6.77 -21.26
N TRP A 364 -10.52 -6.55 -22.33
CA TRP A 364 -10.78 -7.55 -23.38
C TRP A 364 -9.65 -7.62 -24.41
N ALA A 365 -9.02 -6.48 -24.67
CA ALA A 365 -7.92 -6.34 -25.58
C ALA A 365 -6.99 -5.24 -25.07
N VAL A 366 -5.75 -5.27 -25.53
CA VAL A 366 -4.75 -4.25 -25.28
C VAL A 366 -4.25 -3.78 -26.64
N ASP A 367 -4.49 -2.51 -26.96
CA ASP A 367 -3.94 -1.90 -28.17
C ASP A 367 -2.48 -1.51 -27.91
N LEU A 368 -1.58 -2.19 -28.61
CA LEU A 368 -0.15 -1.92 -28.52
C LEU A 368 0.30 -1.00 -29.65
N LYS A 369 0.65 0.25 -29.33
CA LYS A 369 1.29 1.18 -30.26
C LYS A 369 2.80 1.16 -30.07
N ILE A 370 3.52 0.62 -31.05
CA ILE A 370 4.98 0.64 -31.06
C ILE A 370 5.45 1.84 -31.88
N ILE A 371 6.06 2.82 -31.21
CA ILE A 371 6.65 3.99 -31.86
C ILE A 371 8.16 3.79 -31.91
N LYS A 372 8.69 3.57 -33.12
CA LYS A 372 10.13 3.56 -33.33
C LYS A 372 10.63 4.98 -33.52
N ILE A 373 11.48 5.43 -32.61
CA ILE A 373 12.17 6.71 -32.71
C ILE A 373 13.53 6.47 -33.34
N TYR A 374 13.73 7.07 -34.50
CA TYR A 374 15.01 7.02 -35.21
C TYR A 374 16.00 7.96 -34.52
N GLU A 375 17.28 7.59 -34.56
CA GLU A 375 18.38 8.30 -33.87
C GLU A 375 18.35 9.81 -34.13
N ASP A 376 18.09 10.23 -35.37
CA ASP A 376 18.07 11.64 -35.77
C ASP A 376 16.93 12.45 -35.15
N ASN A 377 15.83 11.79 -34.74
CA ASN A 377 14.62 12.43 -34.22
C ASN A 377 14.49 12.33 -32.69
N ILE A 378 15.44 11.66 -32.03
CA ILE A 378 15.37 11.42 -30.59
C ILE A 378 15.38 12.72 -29.79
N LEU A 379 16.16 13.71 -30.25
CA LEU A 379 16.22 15.05 -29.68
C LEU A 379 14.90 15.80 -29.73
N TYR A 380 14.10 15.63 -30.80
CA TYR A 380 12.81 16.29 -30.94
C TYR A 380 11.73 15.61 -30.09
N TYR A 381 11.74 14.27 -30.02
CA TYR A 381 10.82 13.53 -29.17
C TYR A 381 10.99 13.88 -27.69
N LEU A 382 12.24 13.95 -27.22
CA LEU A 382 12.55 14.25 -25.83
C LEU A 382 12.24 15.70 -25.41
N GLN A 383 11.86 16.59 -26.36
CA GLN A 383 11.32 17.90 -26.03
C GLN A 383 9.87 17.83 -25.52
N SER A 384 9.14 16.76 -25.83
CA SER A 384 7.71 16.61 -25.50
C SER A 384 7.35 15.30 -24.80
N GLY A 385 8.24 14.29 -24.81
CA GLY A 385 8.07 13.00 -24.12
C GLY A 385 9.33 12.57 -23.35
N SER A 386 9.26 11.45 -22.65
CA SER A 386 10.34 10.89 -21.82
C SER A 386 10.77 9.50 -22.31
N LEU A 387 12.05 9.14 -22.12
CA LEU A 387 12.55 7.77 -22.28
C LEU A 387 11.91 6.78 -21.29
N SER A 388 11.16 7.28 -20.31
CA SER A 388 10.43 6.51 -19.31
C SER A 388 8.91 6.57 -19.46
N ASP A 389 8.40 7.12 -20.57
CA ASP A 389 6.95 7.17 -20.82
C ASP A 389 6.41 5.78 -21.15
N ASN A 390 6.09 5.02 -20.11
CA ASN A 390 5.12 3.94 -20.18
C ASN A 390 3.76 4.55 -19.81
N SER A 391 3.13 5.26 -20.75
CA SER A 391 1.79 5.79 -20.52
C SER A 391 0.78 4.64 -20.54
N SER A 392 0.19 4.33 -19.38
CA SER A 392 -0.96 3.42 -19.27
C SER A 392 -2.28 4.19 -19.38
N GLY A 393 -2.34 5.16 -20.30
CA GLY A 393 -3.50 6.04 -20.45
C GLY A 393 -3.44 6.85 -21.74
N GLU A 394 -3.98 6.27 -22.80
CA GLU A 394 -4.94 6.93 -23.71
C GLU A 394 -6.17 6.03 -23.80
#